data_AF-A0A354PCP0-F1
#
_entry.id   AF-A0A354PCP0-F1
#
_cell.length_a   1.000
_cell.length_b   1.000
_cell.length_c   1.000
_cell.angle_alpha   90.00
_cell.angle_beta   90.00
_cell.angle_gamma   90.00
#
_symmetry.space_group_name_H-M   'P 1'
#
loop_
_entity.id
_entity.type
_entity.pdbx_description
1 polymer ?
#
loop_
_entity_poly.entity_id
_entity_poly.type
_entity_poly.pdbx_seq_one_letter_code
_entity_poly.pdbx_strand_id
1 'polypeptide(L)'
;MVFDEGLLRDECQRLIAAEYAHPDSIGCVDETGVIKSENQNAGVKRQYNGNRGKAENCINNAALSYLSNDLCCLIDAQLYLLKEWRDDPVHQKNYIPDNIEFKMKPQIA
;
A
#
# COMPACT_ATOMS: atom_id res chain seq x y z
N MET A 1 -13.22 2.30 20.34
CA MET A 1 -11.87 1.87 19.93
C MET A 1 -11.68 2.37 18.51
N VAL A 2 -10.76 3.30 18.28
CA VAL A 2 -10.41 3.77 16.92
C VAL A 2 -9.32 2.83 16.42
N PHE A 3 -9.46 2.33 15.20
CA PHE A 3 -8.44 1.52 14.55
C PHE A 3 -7.27 2.42 14.12
N ASP A 4 -6.04 2.03 14.46
CA ASP A 4 -4.82 2.71 14.04
C ASP A 4 -4.00 1.74 13.19
N GLU A 5 -4.00 1.98 11.88
CA GLU A 5 -3.28 1.16 10.90
C GLU A 5 -1.77 1.16 11.15
N GLY A 6 -1.20 2.31 11.52
CA GLY A 6 0.23 2.46 11.75
C GLY A 6 0.68 1.65 12.94
N LEU A 7 -0.04 1.74 14.07
CA LEU A 7 0.25 0.93 15.25
C LEU A 7 0.12 -0.57 14.98
N LEU A 8 -0.90 -0.99 14.21
CA LEU A 8 -1.06 -2.40 13.85
C LEU A 8 0.10 -2.89 12.99
N ARG A 9 0.47 -2.12 11.96
CA ARG A 9 1.61 -2.45 11.09
C ARG A 9 2.90 -2.55 11.89
N ASP A 10 3.20 -1.55 12.72
CA ASP A 10 4.43 -1.51 13.50
C ASP A 10 4.51 -2.72 14.46
N GLU A 11 3.38 -3.12 15.04
CA GLU A 11 3.30 -4.32 15.87
C GLU A 11 3.51 -5.60 15.07
N CYS A 12 2.92 -5.72 13.87
CA CYS A 12 3.17 -6.84 12.97
C CYS A 12 4.67 -6.95 12.62
N GLN A 13 5.30 -5.83 12.26
CA GLN A 13 6.74 -5.79 11.97
C GLN A 13 7.57 -6.22 13.18
N ARG A 14 7.22 -5.75 14.38
CA ARG A 14 7.89 -6.13 15.63
C ARG A 14 7.77 -7.63 15.92
N LEU A 15 6.59 -8.22 15.72
CA LEU A 15 6.35 -9.65 15.90
C LEU A 15 7.19 -10.48 14.93
N ILE A 16 7.19 -10.12 13.64
CA ILE A 16 8.01 -10.81 12.63
C ILE A 16 9.49 -10.72 12.99
N ALA A 17 9.97 -9.53 13.38
CA ALA A 17 11.36 -9.35 13.78
C ALA A 17 11.74 -10.12 15.06
N ALA A 18 10.83 -10.26 16.02
CA ALA A 18 11.10 -10.93 17.28
C ALA A 18 11.05 -12.46 17.19
N GLU A 19 10.08 -12.99 16.42
CA GLU A 19 9.78 -14.43 16.42
C GLU A 19 10.34 -15.16 15.19
N TYR A 20 10.55 -14.44 14.08
CA TYR A 20 10.91 -15.04 12.79
C TYR A 20 12.20 -14.48 12.19
N ALA A 21 13.02 -13.77 12.97
CA ALA A 21 14.33 -13.28 12.52
C ALA A 21 15.18 -14.42 11.94
N HIS A 22 15.65 -14.25 10.71
CA HIS A 22 16.43 -15.25 10.00
C HIS A 22 17.64 -14.59 9.31
N PRO A 23 18.86 -15.18 9.38
CA PRO A 23 20.07 -14.59 8.80
C PRO A 23 19.99 -14.41 7.28
N ASP A 24 19.28 -15.31 6.60
CA ASP A 24 19.06 -15.26 5.14
C ASP A 24 17.74 -14.57 4.74
N SER A 25 17.15 -13.78 5.65
CA SER A 25 15.92 -13.06 5.30
C SER A 25 16.19 -11.89 4.35
N ILE A 26 15.21 -11.61 3.48
CA ILE A 26 15.24 -10.47 2.56
C ILE A 26 13.93 -9.70 2.62
N GLY A 27 14.02 -8.39 2.38
CA GLY A 27 12.87 -7.53 2.09
C GLY A 27 12.64 -7.45 0.58
N CYS A 28 11.40 -7.65 0.13
CA CYS A 28 11.02 -7.44 -1.25
C CYS A 28 9.96 -6.33 -1.34
N VAL A 29 10.25 -5.30 -2.13
CA VAL A 29 9.29 -4.25 -2.45
C VAL A 29 8.76 -4.48 -3.85
N ASP A 30 7.44 -4.54 -3.97
CA ASP A 30 6.78 -4.69 -5.27
C ASP A 30 5.49 -3.88 -5.32
N GLU A 31 5.11 -3.45 -6.51
CA GLU A 31 3.81 -2.83 -6.74
C GLU A 31 2.76 -3.90 -7.02
N THR A 32 1.60 -3.81 -6.36
CA THR A 32 0.43 -4.58 -6.75
C THR A 32 -0.77 -3.69 -7.03
N GLY A 33 -1.58 -4.11 -8.01
CA GLY A 33 -2.76 -3.41 -8.48
C GLY A 33 -4.00 -4.29 -8.50
N VAL A 34 -5.14 -3.75 -8.04
CA VAL A 34 -6.42 -4.47 -8.03
C VAL A 34 -7.45 -3.68 -8.84
N ILE A 35 -8.11 -4.34 -9.79
CA ILE A 35 -9.20 -3.75 -10.57
C ILE A 35 -10.38 -3.37 -9.66
N LYS A 36 -11.01 -2.24 -9.96
CA LYS A 36 -12.17 -1.73 -9.22
C LYS A 36 -13.29 -1.33 -10.16
N SER A 37 -14.53 -1.64 -9.78
CA SER A 37 -15.73 -1.30 -10.55
C SER A 37 -16.30 0.07 -10.15
N GLU A 38 -16.01 0.50 -8.93
CA GLU A 38 -16.44 1.74 -8.31
C GLU A 38 -15.32 2.79 -8.27
N ASN A 39 -15.67 4.07 -8.06
CA ASN A 39 -14.71 5.18 -7.96
C ASN A 39 -14.70 5.84 -6.58
N GLN A 40 -15.43 5.28 -5.63
CA GLN A 40 -15.64 5.92 -4.31
C GLN A 40 -14.54 5.58 -3.32
N ASN A 41 -13.71 4.57 -3.57
CA ASN A 41 -12.65 4.14 -2.66
C ASN A 41 -11.36 4.94 -2.88
N ALA A 42 -10.61 5.17 -1.79
CA ALA A 42 -9.31 5.82 -1.81
C ALA A 42 -8.37 5.20 -2.86
N GLY A 43 -7.64 6.04 -3.58
CA GLY A 43 -6.65 5.61 -4.57
C GLY A 43 -7.21 4.99 -5.85
N VAL A 44 -8.53 4.77 -5.95
CA VAL A 44 -9.15 4.23 -7.17
C VAL A 44 -9.24 5.28 -8.25
N LYS A 45 -8.53 5.06 -9.36
CA LYS A 45 -8.58 5.87 -10.58
C LYS A 45 -8.19 5.05 -11.79
N ARG A 46 -8.36 5.64 -12.97
CA ARG A 46 -7.79 5.10 -14.21
C ARG A 46 -6.26 5.28 -14.22
N GLN A 47 -5.54 4.20 -14.00
CA GLN A 47 -4.07 4.17 -13.96
C GLN A 47 -3.52 2.84 -14.49
N TYR A 48 -2.20 2.74 -14.67
CA TYR A 48 -1.59 1.48 -15.14
C TYR A 48 -1.64 0.42 -14.04
N ASN A 49 -2.32 -0.69 -14.31
CA ASN A 49 -2.39 -1.86 -13.44
C ASN A 49 -1.31 -2.86 -13.87
N GLY A 50 -0.23 -2.97 -13.09
CA GLY A 50 0.87 -3.90 -13.36
C GLY A 50 0.39 -5.35 -13.53
N ASN A 51 -0.53 -5.80 -12.67
CA ASN A 51 -1.08 -7.16 -12.69
C ASN A 51 -1.86 -7.51 -13.97
N ARG A 52 -2.33 -6.50 -14.70
CA ARG A 52 -3.11 -6.69 -15.94
C ARG A 52 -2.43 -6.15 -17.19
N GLY A 53 -1.28 -5.49 -17.05
CA GLY A 53 -0.50 -4.95 -18.16
C GLY A 53 -1.20 -3.85 -18.97
N LYS A 54 -2.12 -3.09 -18.35
CA LYS A 54 -2.88 -2.04 -19.05
C LYS A 54 -3.38 -0.94 -18.12
N ALA A 55 -3.76 0.19 -18.72
CA ALA A 55 -4.47 1.24 -18.01
C ALA A 55 -5.97 0.91 -17.85
N GLU A 56 -6.44 0.83 -16.61
CA GLU A 56 -7.83 0.58 -16.25
C GLU A 56 -8.16 1.23 -14.91
N ASN A 57 -9.42 1.16 -14.50
CA ASN A 57 -9.80 1.64 -13.17
C ASN A 57 -9.30 0.65 -12.11
N CYS A 58 -8.34 1.08 -11.30
CA CYS A 58 -7.71 0.25 -10.30
C CYS A 58 -7.17 1.06 -9.13
N ILE A 59 -6.83 0.33 -8.08
CA ILE A 59 -6.08 0.80 -6.92
C ILE A 59 -4.71 0.13 -6.93
N ASN A 60 -3.65 0.89 -6.68
CA ASN A 60 -2.28 0.36 -6.61
C ASN A 60 -1.66 0.70 -5.26
N ASN A 61 -0.82 -0.19 -4.74
CA ASN A 61 0.06 0.09 -3.60
C ASN A 61 1.47 -0.42 -3.89
N ALA A 62 2.45 0.14 -3.19
CA ALA A 62 3.76 -0.48 -3.04
C ALA A 62 3.74 -1.25 -1.72
N ALA A 63 4.14 -2.52 -1.74
CA ALA A 63 4.08 -3.39 -0.58
C ALA A 63 5.45 -3.96 -0.24
N LEU A 64 5.76 -4.05 1.05
CA LEU A 64 6.97 -4.65 1.57
C LEU A 64 6.66 -6.04 2.11
N SER A 65 7.32 -7.05 1.53
CA SER A 65 7.28 -8.44 2.01
C SER A 65 8.55 -8.77 2.79
N TYR A 66 8.39 -9.46 3.91
CA TYR A 66 9.44 -10.23 4.57
C TYR A 66 9.48 -11.63 3.97
N LEU A 67 10.68 -12.06 3.55
CA LEU A 67 10.91 -13.38 2.97
C LEU A 67 12.04 -14.07 3.72
N SER A 68 11.82 -15.33 4.08
CA SER A 68 12.80 -16.28 4.59
C SER A 68 12.45 -17.68 4.06
N ASN A 69 13.23 -18.70 4.41
CA ASN A 69 12.96 -20.07 3.97
C ASN A 69 11.62 -20.61 4.50
N ASP A 70 11.21 -20.17 5.69
CA ASP A 70 10.05 -20.72 6.40
C ASP A 70 8.85 -19.76 6.45
N LEU A 71 9.02 -18.49 6.02
CA LEU A 71 7.99 -17.47 6.07
C LEU A 71 8.07 -16.50 4.89
N CYS A 72 6.91 -16.24 4.29
CA CYS A 72 6.67 -15.15 3.35
C CYS A 72 5.42 -14.39 3.81
N CYS A 73 5.58 -13.11 4.17
CA CYS A 73 4.45 -12.30 4.62
C CYS A 73 4.61 -10.82 4.26
N LEU A 74 3.49 -10.14 4.10
CA LEU A 74 3.45 -8.68 3.97
C LEU A 74 3.60 -8.04 5.34
N ILE A 75 4.47 -7.03 5.42
CA ILE A 75 4.77 -6.31 6.66
C ILE A 75 4.56 -4.80 6.54
N ASP A 76 4.39 -4.27 5.33
CA ASP A 76 3.96 -2.89 5.08
C ASP A 76 3.27 -2.79 3.71
N ALA A 77 2.42 -1.79 3.55
CA ALA A 77 1.91 -1.38 2.25
C ALA A 77 1.54 0.11 2.28
N GLN A 78 1.94 0.84 1.24
CA GLN A 78 1.57 2.23 1.05
C GLN A 78 0.73 2.40 -0.22
N LEU A 79 -0.46 2.99 -0.04
CA LEU A 79 -1.36 3.32 -1.15
C LEU A 79 -0.75 4.38 -2.08
N TYR A 80 -0.79 4.12 -3.39
CA TYR A 80 -0.40 5.13 -4.38
C TYR A 80 -1.57 6.05 -4.69
N LEU A 81 -1.42 7.34 -4.36
CA LEU A 81 -2.39 8.39 -4.63
C LEU A 81 -1.89 9.29 -5.76
N LEU A 82 -2.68 9.42 -6.82
CA LEU A 82 -2.43 10.38 -7.89
C LEU A 82 -2.58 11.83 -7.39
N LYS A 83 -1.90 12.78 -8.05
CA LYS A 83 -1.94 14.22 -7.70
C LYS A 83 -3.35 14.77 -7.49
N GLU A 84 -4.29 14.33 -8.34
CA GLU A 84 -5.69 14.75 -8.32
C GLU A 84 -6.47 14.32 -7.07
N TRP A 85 -5.98 13.35 -6.29
CA TRP A 85 -6.65 12.92 -5.05
C TRP A 85 -6.67 13.99 -3.97
N ARG A 86 -5.73 14.94 -3.99
CA ARG A 86 -5.71 16.07 -3.05
C ARG A 86 -6.94 16.96 -3.20
N ASP A 87 -7.42 17.13 -4.44
CA ASP A 87 -8.54 18.01 -4.76
C ASP A 87 -9.85 17.24 -4.96
N ASP A 88 -9.85 15.92 -4.79
CA ASP A 88 -11.02 15.06 -4.99
C ASP A 88 -11.96 15.12 -3.77
N PRO A 89 -13.21 15.61 -3.89
CA PRO A 89 -14.13 15.73 -2.76
C PRO A 89 -14.40 14.42 -2.00
N VAL A 90 -14.09 13.27 -2.61
CA VAL A 90 -14.24 11.95 -2.00
C VAL A 90 -13.12 11.68 -0.96
N HIS A 91 -12.00 12.41 -0.97
CA HIS A 91 -10.89 12.20 -0.03
C HIS A 91 -11.33 12.26 1.45
N GLN A 92 -12.22 13.20 1.79
CA GLN A 92 -12.77 13.37 3.15
C GLN A 92 -13.57 12.16 3.63
N LYS A 93 -14.27 11.49 2.71
CA LYS A 93 -15.08 10.29 3.02
C LYS A 93 -14.22 9.04 3.21
N ASN A 94 -12.99 9.08 2.71
CA ASN A 94 -12.07 7.95 2.73
C ASN A 94 -10.92 8.12 3.72
N TYR A 95 -11.05 9.05 4.69
CA TYR A 95 -10.04 9.28 5.72
C TYR A 95 -8.64 9.60 5.17
N ILE A 96 -8.55 10.13 3.93
CA ILE A 96 -7.31 10.63 3.37
C ILE A 96 -7.03 12.02 3.98
N PRO A 97 -5.86 12.25 4.61
CA PRO A 97 -5.51 13.55 5.18
C PRO A 97 -5.47 14.66 4.13
N ASP A 98 -5.97 15.86 4.50
CA ASP A 98 -6.00 17.05 3.63
C ASP A 98 -4.60 17.48 3.14
N ASN A 99 -3.57 17.18 3.93
CA ASN A 99 -2.18 17.55 3.66
C ASN A 99 -1.37 16.45 2.97
N ILE A 100 -2.02 15.46 2.34
CA ILE A 100 -1.27 14.41 1.65
C ILE A 100 -0.41 14.99 0.53
N GLU A 101 0.88 14.65 0.55
CA GLU A 101 1.82 15.00 -0.51
C GLU A 101 1.81 13.93 -1.59
N PHE A 102 1.78 14.38 -2.84
CA PHE A 102 1.96 13.47 -3.96
C PHE A 102 3.39 12.92 -3.94
N LYS A 103 3.50 11.60 -4.04
CA LYS A 103 4.76 10.87 -4.20
C LYS A 103 4.66 9.97 -5.42
N MET A 104 5.70 9.95 -6.25
CA MET A 104 5.84 8.98 -7.33
C MET A 104 5.96 7.57 -6.73
N LYS A 105 5.60 6.55 -7.52
CA LYS A 105 5.67 5.14 -7.08
C LYS A 105 7.04 4.75 -6.47
N PRO A 106 8.20 5.12 -7.04
CA PRO A 106 9.49 4.81 -6.42
C PRO A 106 9.79 5.57 -5.11
N GLN A 107 9.00 6.60 -4.75
CA GLN A 107 9.18 7.38 -3.51
C GLN A 107 8.33 6.86 -2.35
N ILE A 108 7.45 5.89 -2.61
CA ILE A 108 6.66 5.16 -1.61
C ILE A 108 7.10 3.69 -1.51
N ALA A 109 8.14 3.33 -2.25
CA ALA A 109 8.78 2.03 -2.28
C ALA A 109 9.98 2.00 -1.34
#